data_AF-A0A7X3P2U7-F1
#
_entry.id   AF-A0A7X3P2U7-F1
#
_cell.length_a   1.000
_cell.length_b   1.000
_cell.length_c   1.000
_cell.angle_alpha   90.00
_cell.angle_beta   90.00
_cell.angle_gamma   90.00
#
_symmetry.space_group_name_H-M   'P 1'
#
loop_
_entity.id
_entity.type
_entity.pdbx_description
1 polymer ?
#
loop_
_entity_poly.entity_id
_entity_poly.type
_entity_poly.pdbx_seq_one_letter_code
_entity_poly.pdbx_strand_id
1 'polypeptide(L)'
;MLPEGIGVYLQVCNKTRLLDILHNFIVFDAGTKKICRHNQFFGVKAAQARIRSREGGIIWHTQGSGKSLTMVWLAKSILETLPNGRVLIITDRTELDEQIEKVFNGVNEDIRRTQTGAHLLQVLTNPAERLICSLVHKFGRSGEREDEDTDIDDYDDSSRRLAVLIKYLLLNESKVFLYRITVF
;
A
#
# COMPACT_ATOMS: atom_id res chain seq x y z
N MET A 1 4.71 2.90 -40.76
CA MET A 1 5.64 3.08 -39.63
C MET A 1 5.34 4.46 -39.05
N LEU A 2 4.77 4.57 -37.84
CA LEU A 2 4.46 5.88 -37.26
C LEU A 2 5.75 6.50 -36.72
N PRO A 3 5.95 7.83 -36.85
CA PRO A 3 7.14 8.52 -36.36
C PRO A 3 7.36 8.29 -34.86
N GLU A 4 8.60 8.09 -34.44
CA GLU A 4 8.98 7.61 -33.09
C GLU A 4 8.55 8.52 -31.91
N GLY A 5 7.97 9.70 -32.15
CA GLY A 5 7.36 10.54 -31.12
C GLY A 5 5.85 10.31 -30.92
N ILE A 6 5.11 9.84 -31.93
CA ILE A 6 3.64 9.76 -31.90
C ILE A 6 3.16 8.65 -30.96
N GLY A 7 3.95 7.59 -30.78
CA GLY A 7 3.62 6.46 -29.91
C GLY A 7 3.39 6.86 -28.45
N VAL A 8 4.17 7.78 -27.91
CA VAL A 8 4.04 8.25 -26.52
C VAL A 8 2.75 9.07 -26.33
N TYR A 9 2.46 9.97 -27.27
CA TYR A 9 1.22 10.74 -27.26
C TYR A 9 -0.01 9.86 -27.45
N LEU A 10 0.03 8.88 -28.36
CA LEU A 10 -1.04 7.90 -28.52
C LEU A 10 -1.23 7.04 -27.28
N GLN A 11 -0.16 6.75 -26.53
CA GLN A 11 -0.25 6.02 -25.28
C GLN A 11 -0.90 6.83 -24.17
N VAL A 12 -0.47 8.07 -23.91
CA VAL A 12 -1.01 8.89 -22.80
C VAL A 12 -2.34 9.53 -23.16
N CYS A 13 -2.46 10.10 -24.36
CA CYS A 13 -3.66 10.78 -24.86
C CYS A 13 -4.70 9.82 -25.44
N ASN A 14 -4.53 8.51 -25.27
CA ASN A 14 -5.64 7.58 -25.47
C ASN A 14 -6.79 7.97 -24.53
N LYS A 15 -7.98 8.21 -25.08
CA LYS A 15 -9.15 8.71 -24.34
C LYS A 15 -9.39 7.94 -23.03
N THR A 16 -9.38 6.61 -23.09
CA THR A 16 -9.62 5.76 -21.92
C THR A 16 -8.53 5.93 -20.86
N ARG A 17 -7.26 5.95 -21.28
CA ARG A 17 -6.14 6.12 -20.33
C ARG A 17 -6.13 7.51 -19.72
N LEU A 18 -6.38 8.55 -20.52
CA LEU A 18 -6.40 9.92 -20.04
C LEU A 18 -7.51 10.11 -18.98
N LEU A 19 -8.72 9.62 -19.25
CA LEU A 19 -9.82 9.69 -18.29
C LEU A 19 -9.50 8.92 -17.01
N ASP A 20 -8.90 7.73 -17.13
CA ASP A 20 -8.50 6.92 -15.99
C ASP A 20 -7.43 7.62 -15.14
N ILE A 21 -6.45 8.28 -15.75
CA ILE A 21 -5.47 9.10 -15.04
C ILE A 21 -6.16 10.25 -14.30
N LEU A 22 -7.07 10.97 -14.98
CA LEU A 22 -7.75 12.13 -14.42
C LEU A 22 -8.66 11.77 -13.24
N HIS A 23 -9.36 10.64 -13.30
CA HIS A 23 -10.28 10.20 -12.25
C HIS A 23 -9.57 9.47 -11.10
N ASN A 24 -8.62 8.58 -11.42
CA ASN A 24 -8.13 7.59 -10.45
C ASN A 24 -6.69 7.87 -9.99
N PHE A 25 -5.91 8.67 -10.72
CA PHE A 25 -4.48 8.87 -10.46
C PHE A 25 -4.10 10.32 -10.14
N ILE A 26 -5.04 11.07 -9.58
CA ILE A 26 -4.82 12.40 -9.02
C ILE A 26 -5.14 12.37 -7.53
N VAL A 27 -4.22 12.89 -6.72
CA VAL A 27 -4.43 13.10 -5.28
C VAL A 27 -4.02 14.51 -4.88
N PHE A 28 -4.60 15.01 -3.80
CA PHE A 28 -4.27 16.30 -3.22
C PHE A 28 -3.58 16.08 -1.89
N ASP A 29 -2.33 16.52 -1.79
CA ASP A 29 -1.54 16.45 -0.56
C ASP A 29 -1.38 17.87 -0.01
N ALA A 30 -2.12 18.20 1.05
CA ALA A 30 -2.14 19.53 1.67
C ALA A 30 -2.26 20.68 0.65
N GLY A 31 -3.20 20.57 -0.31
CA GLY A 31 -3.42 21.55 -1.37
C GLY A 31 -2.51 21.40 -2.60
N THR A 32 -1.48 20.55 -2.55
CA THR A 32 -0.63 20.24 -3.70
C THR A 32 -1.24 19.11 -4.52
N LYS A 33 -1.64 19.42 -5.77
CA LYS A 33 -2.11 18.41 -6.73
C LYS A 33 -0.95 17.55 -7.21
N LYS A 34 -1.04 16.24 -7.03
CA LYS A 34 -0.06 15.24 -7.50
C LYS A 34 -0.72 14.30 -8.51
N ILE A 35 -0.03 14.06 -9.61
CA ILE A 35 -0.42 13.13 -10.68
C ILE A 35 0.57 11.97 -10.75
N CYS A 36 0.09 10.78 -11.12
CA CYS A 36 0.97 9.63 -11.27
C CYS A 36 2.02 9.84 -12.37
N ARG A 37 3.21 9.29 -12.14
CA ARG A 37 4.22 9.01 -13.15
C ARG A 37 3.85 7.76 -13.92
N HIS A 38 4.40 7.63 -15.12
CA HIS A 38 4.17 6.51 -16.02
C HIS A 38 4.35 5.14 -15.33
N ASN A 39 5.48 4.92 -14.66
CA ASN A 39 5.76 3.66 -13.98
C ASN A 39 4.79 3.35 -12.83
N GLN A 40 4.30 4.38 -12.11
CA GLN A 40 3.32 4.22 -11.04
C GLN A 40 1.97 3.78 -11.61
N PHE A 41 1.51 4.41 -12.70
CA PHE A 41 0.27 4.04 -13.39
C PHE A 41 0.26 2.57 -13.80
N PHE A 42 1.30 2.15 -14.54
CA PHE A 42 1.39 0.77 -15.02
C PHE A 42 1.62 -0.24 -13.89
N GLY A 43 2.37 0.14 -12.84
CA GLY A 43 2.52 -0.68 -11.64
C GLY A 43 1.19 -0.96 -10.94
N VAL A 44 0.37 0.08 -10.74
CA VAL A 44 -0.98 -0.07 -10.16
C VAL A 44 -1.88 -0.89 -11.07
N LYS A 45 -1.86 -0.67 -12.39
CA LYS A 45 -2.67 -1.46 -13.34
C LYS A 45 -2.32 -2.94 -13.33
N ALA A 46 -1.02 -3.27 -13.29
CA ALA A 46 -0.57 -4.64 -13.18
C ALA A 46 -1.00 -5.28 -11.86
N ALA A 47 -0.89 -4.54 -10.75
CA ALA A 47 -1.36 -4.98 -9.45
C ALA A 47 -2.88 -5.21 -9.41
N GLN A 48 -3.69 -4.31 -9.99
CA GLN A 48 -5.14 -4.49 -10.11
C GLN A 48 -5.52 -5.77 -10.85
N ALA A 49 -4.78 -6.14 -11.91
CA ALA A 49 -5.02 -7.40 -12.62
C ALA A 49 -4.76 -8.62 -11.71
N ARG A 50 -3.67 -8.60 -10.94
CA ARG A 50 -3.32 -9.65 -9.98
C ARG A 50 -4.34 -9.75 -8.84
N ILE A 51 -4.80 -8.61 -8.30
CA ILE A 51 -5.87 -8.55 -7.27
C ILE A 51 -7.12 -9.28 -7.75
N ARG A 52 -7.55 -9.02 -8.98
CA ARG A 52 -8.73 -9.67 -9.56
C ARG A 52 -8.56 -11.19 -9.68
N SER A 53 -7.36 -11.65 -9.98
CA SER A 53 -7.00 -13.07 -9.99
C SER A 53 -6.70 -13.65 -8.60
N ARG A 54 -6.80 -12.85 -7.52
CA ARG A 54 -6.42 -13.21 -6.14
C ARG A 54 -4.96 -13.65 -6.02
N GLU A 55 -4.10 -13.03 -6.82
CA GLU A 55 -2.67 -13.27 -6.85
C GLU A 55 -1.90 -12.16 -6.13
N GLY A 56 -0.86 -12.55 -5.38
CA GLY A 56 0.10 -11.63 -4.81
C GLY A 56 1.12 -11.12 -5.84
N GLY A 57 1.98 -10.20 -5.41
CA GLY A 57 3.08 -9.71 -6.22
C GLY A 57 3.94 -8.68 -5.52
N ILE A 58 5.06 -8.34 -6.16
CA ILE A 58 6.01 -7.32 -5.70
C ILE A 58 6.05 -6.23 -6.76
N ILE A 59 5.84 -4.97 -6.35
CA ILE A 59 6.11 -3.81 -7.19
C ILE A 59 7.49 -3.27 -6.82
N TRP A 60 8.45 -3.45 -7.72
CA TRP A 60 9.82 -2.98 -7.51
C TRP A 60 9.97 -1.52 -7.96
N HIS A 61 10.42 -0.67 -7.05
CA HIS A 61 10.58 0.76 -7.30
C HIS A 61 11.94 1.25 -6.77
N THR A 62 12.58 2.14 -7.52
CA THR A 62 13.80 2.86 -7.06
C THR A 62 13.48 3.88 -5.96
N GLN A 63 14.43 4.22 -5.10
CA GLN A 63 14.26 5.26 -4.07
C GLN A 63 13.86 6.61 -4.71
N GLY A 64 13.01 7.39 -4.04
CA GLY A 64 12.53 8.67 -4.56
C GLY A 64 11.53 8.58 -5.73
N SER A 65 11.14 7.38 -6.17
CA SER A 65 10.19 7.21 -7.28
C SER A 65 8.72 7.53 -6.93
N GLY A 66 8.43 7.90 -5.68
CA GLY A 66 7.06 8.10 -5.20
C GLY A 66 6.31 6.81 -4.87
N LYS A 67 6.96 5.86 -4.18
CA LYS A 67 6.36 4.59 -3.77
C LYS A 67 5.08 4.77 -2.94
N SER A 68 5.11 5.68 -1.96
CA SER A 68 3.96 5.98 -1.09
C SER A 68 2.72 6.33 -1.91
N LEU A 69 2.84 7.19 -2.93
CA LEU A 69 1.72 7.52 -3.81
C LEU A 69 1.18 6.30 -4.58
N THR A 70 2.06 5.38 -4.99
CA THR A 70 1.66 4.12 -5.64
C THR A 70 0.82 3.27 -4.69
N MET A 71 1.19 3.21 -3.41
CA MET A 71 0.41 2.52 -2.37
C MET A 71 -0.97 3.16 -2.21
N VAL A 72 -1.03 4.49 -2.15
CA VAL A 72 -2.29 5.24 -2.00
C VAL A 72 -3.23 4.97 -3.17
N TRP A 73 -2.76 5.10 -4.43
CA TRP A 73 -3.61 4.84 -5.59
C TRP A 73 -4.08 3.38 -5.66
N LEU A 74 -3.22 2.43 -5.29
CA LEU A 74 -3.60 1.02 -5.26
C LEU A 74 -4.65 0.74 -4.18
N ALA A 75 -4.44 1.24 -2.97
CA ALA A 75 -5.36 1.08 -1.85
C ALA A 75 -6.73 1.72 -2.15
N LYS A 76 -6.74 2.97 -2.62
CA LYS A 76 -7.96 3.68 -3.04
C LYS A 76 -8.71 2.84 -4.08
N SER A 77 -8.01 2.37 -5.12
CA SER A 77 -8.64 1.53 -6.13
C SER A 77 -9.24 0.24 -5.56
N ILE A 78 -8.60 -0.40 -4.58
CA ILE A 78 -9.15 -1.60 -3.92
C ILE A 78 -10.44 -1.24 -3.18
N LEU A 79 -10.43 -0.16 -2.40
CA LEU A 79 -11.59 0.28 -1.62
C LEU A 79 -12.78 0.67 -2.49
N GLU A 80 -12.53 1.29 -3.65
CA GLU A 80 -13.57 1.69 -4.61
C GLU A 80 -14.13 0.50 -5.41
N THR A 81 -13.29 -0.48 -5.76
CA THR A 81 -13.71 -1.59 -6.65
C THR A 81 -14.21 -2.82 -5.88
N LEU A 82 -13.81 -2.98 -4.63
CA LEU A 82 -14.20 -4.10 -3.77
C LEU A 82 -14.94 -3.56 -2.54
N PRO A 83 -16.30 -3.58 -2.53
CA PRO A 83 -17.10 -3.01 -1.44
C PRO A 83 -16.76 -3.56 -0.04
N ASN A 84 -16.34 -4.82 0.01
CA ASN A 84 -15.91 -5.51 1.24
C ASN A 84 -14.39 -5.70 1.30
N GLY A 85 -13.65 -5.06 0.40
CA GLY A 85 -12.19 -5.11 0.37
C GLY A 85 -11.61 -4.37 1.57
N ARG A 86 -10.59 -4.97 2.17
CA ARG A 86 -9.80 -4.38 3.25
C ARG A 86 -8.34 -4.30 2.83
N VAL A 87 -7.68 -3.21 3.19
CA VAL A 87 -6.28 -2.92 2.88
C VAL A 87 -5.53 -2.73 4.20
N LEU A 88 -4.49 -3.55 4.40
CA LEU A 88 -3.52 -3.36 5.46
C LEU A 88 -2.20 -2.91 4.85
N ILE A 89 -1.78 -1.70 5.20
CA ILE A 89 -0.50 -1.12 4.83
C ILE A 89 0.48 -1.33 5.98
N ILE A 90 1.65 -1.89 5.67
CA ILE A 90 2.71 -2.12 6.65
C ILE A 90 3.99 -1.52 6.12
N THR A 91 4.60 -0.66 6.92
CA THR A 91 5.87 0.01 6.62
C THR A 91 6.85 -0.19 7.76
N ASP A 92 8.13 -0.07 7.47
CA ASP A 92 9.22 -0.09 8.45
C ASP A 92 9.51 1.30 9.03
N ARG A 93 9.20 2.35 8.28
CA ARG A 93 9.51 3.75 8.63
C ARG A 93 8.29 4.54 9.05
N THR A 94 8.41 5.21 10.20
CA THR A 94 7.41 6.15 10.75
C THR A 94 7.14 7.32 9.81
N GLU A 95 8.17 7.90 9.20
CA GLU A 95 8.01 9.00 8.24
C GLU A 95 7.16 8.63 7.03
N LEU A 96 7.29 7.37 6.56
CA LEU A 96 6.50 6.86 5.44
C LEU A 96 5.04 6.63 5.87
N ASP A 97 4.82 6.12 7.08
CA ASP A 97 3.50 5.96 7.70
C ASP A 97 2.77 7.30 7.83
N GLU A 98 3.44 8.32 8.37
CA GLU A 98 2.91 9.68 8.48
C GLU A 98 2.64 10.33 7.11
N GLN A 99 3.51 10.09 6.12
CA GLN A 99 3.28 10.58 4.76
C GLN A 99 2.04 9.93 4.15
N ILE A 100 1.88 8.61 4.34
CA ILE A 100 0.72 7.87 3.83
C ILE A 100 -0.56 8.39 4.49
N GLU A 101 -0.56 8.58 5.80
CA GLU A 101 -1.69 9.16 6.55
C GLU A 101 -2.09 10.54 6.02
N LYS A 102 -1.13 11.45 5.83
CA LYS A 102 -1.39 12.79 5.29
C LYS A 102 -2.05 12.76 3.91
N VAL A 103 -1.61 11.85 3.05
CA VAL A 103 -2.20 11.72 1.71
C VAL A 103 -3.60 11.12 1.79
N PHE A 104 -3.87 10.17 2.69
CA PHE A 104 -5.21 9.59 2.87
C PHE A 104 -6.23 10.60 3.43
N ASN A 105 -5.81 11.45 4.37
CA ASN A 105 -6.63 12.56 4.84
C ASN A 105 -7.04 13.51 3.71
N GLY A 106 -6.19 13.67 2.68
CA GLY A 106 -6.48 14.47 1.48
C GLY A 106 -7.43 13.82 0.47
N VAL A 107 -7.76 12.53 0.62
CA VAL A 107 -8.67 11.79 -0.29
C VAL A 107 -9.96 11.33 0.39
N ASN A 108 -10.25 11.83 1.60
CA ASN A 108 -11.47 11.54 2.37
C ASN A 108 -11.67 10.04 2.68
N GLU A 109 -10.56 9.32 2.88
CA GLU A 109 -10.55 7.94 3.39
C GLU A 109 -9.97 7.97 4.81
N ASP A 110 -10.68 7.35 5.78
CA ASP A 110 -10.20 7.26 7.16
C ASP A 110 -9.21 6.10 7.29
N ILE A 111 -7.99 6.40 7.72
CA ILE A 111 -6.91 5.43 7.86
C ILE A 111 -6.67 5.11 9.33
N ARG A 112 -6.97 3.87 9.72
CA ARG A 112 -6.81 3.44 11.11
C ARG A 112 -5.36 3.09 11.41
N ARG A 113 -4.65 3.97 12.13
CA ARG A 113 -3.29 3.70 12.62
C ARG A 113 -3.32 2.85 13.90
N THR A 114 -2.52 1.80 13.89
CA THR A 114 -2.36 0.91 15.03
C THR A 114 -1.15 1.30 15.85
N GLN A 115 -1.19 1.13 17.17
CA GLN A 115 -0.12 1.57 18.07
C GLN A 115 0.79 0.43 18.51
N THR A 116 0.22 -0.78 18.65
CA THR A 116 0.90 -2.00 19.07
C THR A 116 0.43 -3.18 18.22
N GLY A 117 1.17 -4.29 18.24
CA GLY A 117 0.71 -5.53 17.59
C GLY A 117 -0.65 -6.01 18.11
N ALA A 118 -0.90 -5.89 19.42
CA ALA A 118 -2.19 -6.23 20.02
C ALA A 118 -3.34 -5.32 19.53
N HIS A 119 -3.11 -4.00 19.44
CA HIS A 119 -4.09 -3.07 18.88
C HIS A 119 -4.38 -3.39 17.40
N LEU A 120 -3.37 -3.79 16.63
CA LEU A 120 -3.59 -4.23 15.25
C LEU A 120 -4.48 -5.48 15.17
N LEU A 121 -4.25 -6.50 16.01
CA LEU A 121 -5.11 -7.68 16.03
C LEU A 121 -6.57 -7.30 16.32
N GLN A 122 -6.79 -6.42 17.28
CA GLN A 122 -8.13 -5.91 17.60
C GLN A 122 -8.76 -5.19 16.40
N VAL A 123 -8.02 -4.29 15.74
CA VAL A 123 -8.52 -3.57 14.54
C VAL A 123 -8.82 -4.53 13.39
N LEU A 124 -8.00 -5.56 13.21
CA LEU A 124 -8.21 -6.57 12.17
C LEU A 124 -9.47 -7.40 12.41
N THR A 125 -9.84 -7.67 13.66
CA THR A 125 -11.11 -8.35 13.97
C THR A 125 -12.35 -7.49 13.74
N ASN A 126 -12.20 -6.18 13.57
CA ASN A 126 -13.32 -5.29 13.25
C ASN A 126 -13.48 -5.15 11.71
N PRO A 127 -14.53 -5.72 11.08
CA PRO A 127 -14.72 -5.66 9.65
C PRO A 127 -15.06 -4.25 9.12
N ALA A 128 -15.49 -3.33 10.00
CA ALA A 128 -15.74 -1.93 9.63
C ALA A 128 -14.44 -1.18 9.27
N GLU A 129 -13.31 -1.63 9.80
CA GLU A 129 -11.99 -1.04 9.54
C GLU A 129 -11.44 -1.55 8.21
N ARG A 130 -11.63 -0.76 7.15
CA ARG A 130 -11.28 -1.14 5.76
C ARG A 130 -9.89 -0.70 5.33
N LEU A 131 -9.34 0.36 5.92
CA LEU A 131 -8.01 0.87 5.62
C LEU A 131 -7.21 0.99 6.92
N ILE A 132 -6.17 0.17 7.05
CA ILE A 132 -5.40 0.01 8.29
C ILE A 132 -3.93 0.25 7.99
N CYS A 133 -3.25 0.97 8.88
CA CYS A 133 -1.81 1.16 8.82
C CYS A 133 -1.09 0.68 10.08
N SER A 134 0.08 0.08 9.89
CA SER A 134 0.93 -0.39 10.98
C SER A 134 2.42 -0.32 10.64
N LEU A 135 3.25 -0.42 11.69
CA LEU A 135 4.70 -0.44 11.58
C LEU A 135 5.21 -1.86 11.86
N VAL A 136 6.17 -2.34 11.08
CA VAL A 136 6.71 -3.71 11.20
C VAL A 136 7.36 -3.98 12.57
N HIS A 137 7.98 -2.98 13.19
CA HIS A 137 8.61 -3.12 14.50
C HIS A 137 7.58 -3.25 15.66
N LYS A 138 6.28 -3.05 15.41
CA LYS A 138 5.22 -3.27 16.41
C LYS A 138 4.95 -4.77 16.66
N PHE A 139 5.59 -5.67 15.91
CA PHE A 139 5.41 -7.12 15.98
C PHE A 139 6.56 -7.87 16.70
N GLY A 140 7.72 -7.23 16.89
CA GLY A 140 8.91 -7.83 17.51
C GLY A 140 8.94 -7.75 19.03
N ARG A 141 8.51 -6.61 19.59
CA ARG A 141 8.62 -6.32 21.03
C ARG A 141 7.60 -7.09 21.87
N SER A 142 7.94 -8.33 22.19
CA SER A 142 7.33 -9.14 23.25
C SER A 142 8.45 -9.73 24.11
N GLY A 143 9.10 -8.90 24.93
CA GLY A 143 10.15 -9.34 25.85
C GLY A 143 11.35 -8.39 25.86
N GLU A 144 11.83 -8.06 27.05
CA GLU A 144 12.93 -7.14 27.36
C GLU A 144 14.26 -7.58 26.72
N ARG A 145 14.95 -6.64 26.04
CA ARG A 145 16.40 -6.35 26.14
C ARG A 145 16.79 -5.26 25.13
N GLU A 146 17.43 -4.21 25.64
CA GLU A 146 18.10 -3.16 24.86
C GLU A 146 19.55 -3.58 24.67
N ASP A 147 19.84 -4.37 23.63
CA ASP A 147 21.21 -4.64 23.18
C ASP A 147 21.33 -4.23 21.69
N GLU A 148 22.31 -3.40 21.35
CA GLU A 148 22.48 -2.77 20.02
C GLU A 148 22.82 -3.75 18.88
N ASP A 149 23.07 -5.03 19.18
CA ASP A 149 23.32 -6.10 18.19
C ASP A 149 22.05 -6.91 17.81
N THR A 150 20.88 -6.58 18.38
CA THR A 150 19.63 -7.38 18.24
C THR A 150 18.72 -6.94 17.09
N ASP A 151 19.00 -5.80 16.45
CA ASP A 151 18.07 -5.15 15.50
C ASP A 151 17.77 -5.99 14.24
N ILE A 152 18.74 -6.75 13.75
CA ILE A 152 18.57 -7.60 12.56
C ILE A 152 17.72 -8.83 12.87
N ASP A 153 17.97 -9.49 14.01
CA ASP A 153 17.21 -10.66 14.44
C ASP A 153 15.77 -10.29 14.81
N ASP A 154 15.56 -9.14 15.46
CA ASP A 154 14.22 -8.66 15.83
C ASP A 154 13.40 -8.25 14.58
N TYR A 155 14.05 -7.76 13.52
CA TYR A 155 13.39 -7.49 12.25
C TYR A 155 12.96 -8.76 11.50
N ASP A 156 13.81 -9.80 11.47
CA ASP A 156 13.45 -11.08 10.85
C ASP A 156 12.30 -11.76 11.63
N ASP A 157 12.36 -11.74 12.95
CA ASP A 157 11.29 -12.30 13.80
C ASP A 157 9.97 -11.51 13.64
N SER A 158 10.02 -10.17 13.65
CA SER A 158 8.87 -9.31 13.34
C SER A 158 8.26 -9.64 11.98
N SER A 159 9.10 -9.81 10.96
CA SER A 159 8.68 -10.15 9.60
C SER A 159 8.05 -11.54 9.50
N ARG A 160 8.59 -12.53 10.22
CA ARG A 160 8.03 -13.89 10.31
C ARG A 160 6.69 -13.93 11.02
N ARG A 161 6.59 -13.31 12.19
CA ARG A 161 5.33 -13.20 12.96
C ARG A 161 4.25 -12.50 12.14
N LEU A 162 4.63 -11.43 11.45
CA LEU A 162 3.75 -10.74 10.54
C LEU A 162 3.29 -11.66 9.40
N ALA A 163 4.20 -12.41 8.76
CA ALA A 163 3.84 -13.36 7.70
C ALA A 163 2.86 -14.46 8.18
N VAL A 164 3.05 -14.96 9.40
CA VAL A 164 2.13 -15.93 10.03
C VAL A 164 0.75 -15.31 10.25
N LEU A 165 0.70 -14.10 10.81
CA LEU A 165 -0.54 -13.38 11.04
C LEU A 165 -1.28 -13.10 9.73
N ILE A 166 -0.57 -12.63 8.72
CA ILE A 166 -1.12 -12.39 7.38
C ILE A 166 -1.70 -13.70 6.82
N LYS A 167 -0.95 -14.79 6.90
CA LYS A 167 -1.40 -16.10 6.40
C LYS A 167 -2.66 -16.56 7.14
N TYR A 168 -2.71 -16.36 8.45
CA TYR A 168 -3.91 -16.64 9.25
C TYR A 168 -5.12 -15.80 8.81
N LEU A 169 -4.93 -14.50 8.60
CA LEU A 169 -6.00 -13.61 8.12
C LEU A 169 -6.47 -14.01 6.72
N LEU A 170 -5.55 -14.29 5.79
CA LEU A 170 -5.88 -14.72 4.43
C LEU A 170 -6.62 -16.06 4.38
N LEU A 171 -6.33 -16.98 5.32
CA LEU A 171 -6.96 -18.28 5.40
C LEU A 171 -8.34 -18.24 6.08
N ASN A 172 -8.57 -17.32 7.02
CA ASN A 172 -9.82 -17.25 7.79
C ASN A 172 -10.79 -16.16 7.31
N GLU A 173 -10.31 -15.11 6.64
CA GLU A 173 -11.10 -13.98 6.15
C GLU A 173 -10.92 -13.85 4.63
N SER A 174 -11.95 -14.16 3.84
CA SER A 174 -11.86 -14.26 2.37
C SER A 174 -11.59 -12.94 1.61
N LYS A 175 -11.23 -11.82 2.28
CA LYS A 175 -11.29 -10.47 1.69
C LYS A 175 -10.19 -9.48 2.13
N VAL A 176 -9.19 -9.91 2.90
CA VAL A 176 -8.06 -9.03 3.27
C VAL A 176 -7.02 -9.08 2.15
N PHE A 177 -6.75 -7.96 1.47
CA PHE A 177 -5.68 -7.87 0.48
C PHE A 177 -4.47 -7.20 1.12
N LEU A 178 -3.37 -7.94 1.21
CA LEU A 178 -2.12 -7.43 1.74
C LEU A 178 -1.10 -7.22 0.63
N TYR A 179 -0.56 -6.00 0.54
CA TYR A 179 0.58 -5.68 -0.31
C TYR A 179 1.77 -5.30 0.56
N ARG A 180 2.80 -6.16 0.56
CA ARG A 180 4.12 -5.82 1.09
C ARG A 180 4.91 -5.15 -0.04
N ILE A 181 5.06 -3.83 0.01
CA ILE A 181 5.99 -3.11 -0.87
C ILE A 181 7.29 -2.93 -0.10
N THR A 182 8.22 -3.88 -0.29
CA THR A 182 9.57 -3.80 0.28
C THR A 182 10.38 -2.77 -0.50
N VAL A 183 10.98 -1.82 0.23
CA VAL A 183 11.95 -0.87 -0.32
C VAL A 183 13.34 -1.46 -0.10
N PHE A 184 14.03 -1.76 -1.19
CA PHE A 184 15.49 -1.81 -1.21
C PHE A 184 16.00 -0.46 -1.70
#